data_AF-A0A8T3TCN9-F1
#
_entry.id   AF-A0A8T3TCN9-F1
#
_cell.length_a   1.000
_cell.length_b   1.000
_cell.length_c   1.000
_cell.angle_alpha   90.00
_cell.angle_beta   90.00
_cell.angle_gamma   90.00
#
_symmetry.space_group_name_H-M   'P 1'
#
loop_
_entity.id
_entity.type
_entity.pdbx_description
1 polymer ?
#
loop_
_entity_poly.entity_id
_entity_poly.type
_entity_poly.pdbx_seq_one_letter_code
_entity_poly.pdbx_strand_id
1 'polypeptide(L)'
;MQPSDIDRWLAETGIEPLERAEREGAVSWDLLLDGRRRHDIRLTLILDPTLALIGWVHYAPPLADTFRKSYERFLRWNDELPFAKFALSEDLRPILSAELSIDRLDGDSLGLTIARLLAICDLLLDESIRWLWPGSKKAPTPDRPSRQEALLERYAPQLTELAPQAP
;
A
#
# COMPACT_ATOMS: atom_id res chain seq x y z
N MET A 1 13.73 -17.11 4.49
CA MET A 1 12.28 -16.88 4.67
C MET A 1 11.53 -17.95 3.92
N GLN A 2 10.45 -18.52 4.48
CA GLN A 2 9.56 -19.40 3.72
C GLN A 2 8.24 -18.68 3.40
N PRO A 3 7.59 -18.96 2.25
CA PRO A 3 6.28 -18.38 1.95
C PRO A 3 5.22 -18.65 3.04
N SER A 4 5.31 -19.80 3.72
CA SER A 4 4.43 -20.15 4.84
C SER A 4 4.55 -19.22 6.04
N ASP A 5 5.68 -18.52 6.20
CA ASP A 5 5.84 -17.51 7.25
C ASP A 5 4.93 -16.30 6.97
N ILE A 6 4.84 -15.89 5.69
CA ILE A 6 3.96 -14.80 5.26
C ILE A 6 2.49 -15.21 5.45
N ASP A 7 2.12 -16.41 5.02
CA ASP A 7 0.75 -16.94 5.19
C ASP A 7 0.32 -16.87 6.67
N ARG A 8 1.20 -17.29 7.58
CA ARG A 8 0.96 -17.25 9.03
C ARG A 8 0.83 -15.82 9.54
N TRP A 9 1.74 -14.91 9.19
CA TRP A 9 1.69 -13.54 9.67
C TRP A 9 0.46 -12.77 9.17
N LEU A 10 0.04 -13.00 7.92
CA LEU A 10 -1.21 -12.43 7.41
C LEU A 10 -2.41 -12.91 8.24
N ALA A 11 -2.49 -14.21 8.53
CA ALA A 11 -3.54 -14.77 9.38
C ALA A 11 -3.52 -14.19 10.81
N GLU A 12 -2.34 -14.01 11.42
CA GLU A 12 -2.18 -13.38 12.74
C GLU A 12 -2.68 -11.92 12.77
N THR A 13 -2.65 -11.23 11.64
CA THR A 13 -3.20 -9.87 11.48
C THR A 13 -4.66 -9.83 11.03
N GLY A 14 -5.30 -10.99 10.84
CA GLY A 14 -6.67 -11.09 10.34
C GLY A 14 -6.82 -10.73 8.86
N ILE A 15 -5.72 -10.77 8.08
CA ILE A 15 -5.73 -10.52 6.64
C ILE A 15 -5.84 -11.85 5.91
N GLU A 16 -6.88 -12.00 5.11
CA GLU A 16 -7.06 -13.14 4.21
C GLU A 16 -6.71 -12.72 2.76
N PRO A 17 -5.75 -13.39 2.10
CA PRO A 17 -5.45 -13.15 0.69
C PRO A 17 -6.65 -13.50 -0.20
N LEU A 18 -6.91 -12.67 -1.20
CA LEU A 18 -7.86 -12.99 -2.26
C LEU A 18 -7.31 -14.07 -3.21
N GLU A 19 -6.01 -14.00 -3.48
CA GLU A 19 -5.31 -14.93 -4.34
C GLU A 19 -3.86 -15.11 -3.85
N ARG A 20 -3.33 -16.33 -4.05
CA ARG A 20 -1.92 -16.67 -3.84
C ARG A 20 -1.41 -17.32 -5.12
N ALA A 21 -0.32 -16.80 -5.66
CA ALA A 21 0.28 -17.28 -6.90
C ALA A 21 1.78 -17.50 -6.74
N GLU A 22 2.35 -18.35 -7.58
CA GLU A 22 3.80 -18.60 -7.63
C GLU A 22 4.26 -18.52 -9.08
N ARG A 23 5.32 -17.74 -9.33
CA ARG A 23 5.89 -17.53 -10.66
C ARG A 23 7.38 -17.24 -10.55
N GLU A 24 8.18 -17.92 -11.39
CA GLU A 24 9.61 -17.64 -11.53
C GLU A 24 10.39 -17.66 -10.20
N GLY A 25 9.95 -18.49 -9.24
CA GLY A 25 10.57 -18.61 -7.92
C GLY A 25 10.13 -17.56 -6.88
N ALA A 26 9.26 -16.62 -7.27
CA ALA A 26 8.61 -15.69 -6.37
C ALA A 26 7.18 -16.16 -6.02
N VAL A 27 6.73 -15.86 -4.81
CA VAL A 27 5.36 -16.09 -4.34
C VAL A 27 4.68 -14.75 -4.11
N SER A 28 3.44 -14.60 -4.54
CA SER A 28 2.68 -13.38 -4.35
C SER A 28 1.32 -13.60 -3.71
N TRP A 29 0.84 -12.58 -3.01
CA TRP A 29 -0.47 -12.53 -2.35
C TRP A 29 -1.20 -11.27 -2.75
N ASP A 30 -2.37 -11.40 -3.35
CA ASP A 30 -3.24 -10.26 -3.64
C ASP A 30 -4.20 -10.03 -2.48
N LEU A 31 -4.20 -8.81 -1.96
CA LEU A 31 -4.95 -8.40 -0.79
C LEU A 31 -5.95 -7.29 -1.16
N LEU A 32 -7.06 -7.27 -0.43
CA LEU A 32 -8.01 -6.16 -0.44
C LEU A 32 -8.14 -5.59 0.97
N LEU A 33 -7.64 -4.39 1.14
CA LEU A 33 -7.43 -3.75 2.43
C LEU A 33 -8.10 -2.38 2.50
N ASP A 34 -8.27 -1.85 3.69
CA ASP A 34 -8.84 -0.54 3.95
C ASP A 34 -7.87 0.31 4.78
N GLY A 35 -7.69 1.56 4.37
CA GLY A 35 -7.26 2.62 5.28
C GLY A 35 -8.39 3.04 6.21
N ARG A 36 -8.15 4.08 7.00
CA ARG A 36 -9.17 4.77 7.81
C ARG A 36 -10.11 5.61 6.95
N ARG A 37 -9.63 6.14 5.81
CA ARG A 37 -10.40 7.04 4.92
C ARG A 37 -10.66 6.40 3.56
N ARG A 38 -9.69 5.67 3.02
CA ARG A 38 -9.76 5.04 1.70
C ARG A 38 -9.96 3.55 1.83
N HIS A 39 -11.09 3.06 1.37
CA HIS A 39 -11.43 1.64 1.37
C HIS A 39 -11.07 0.94 0.06
N ASP A 40 -11.04 -0.39 0.11
CA ASP A 40 -10.88 -1.29 -1.03
C ASP A 40 -9.58 -1.05 -1.83
N ILE A 41 -8.50 -0.83 -1.10
CA ILE A 41 -7.13 -0.71 -1.60
C ILE A 41 -6.61 -2.10 -1.99
N ARG A 42 -6.23 -2.25 -3.25
CA ARG A 42 -5.59 -3.45 -3.78
C ARG A 42 -4.09 -3.39 -3.52
N LEU A 43 -3.57 -4.35 -2.77
CA LEU A 43 -2.14 -4.49 -2.46
C LEU A 43 -1.69 -5.90 -2.84
N THR A 44 -0.61 -6.01 -3.59
CA THR A 44 0.07 -7.28 -3.86
C THR A 44 1.35 -7.35 -3.04
N LEU A 45 1.52 -8.40 -2.23
CA LEU A 45 2.80 -8.75 -1.63
C LEU A 45 3.53 -9.68 -2.58
N ILE A 46 4.82 -9.46 -2.82
CA ILE A 46 5.66 -10.31 -3.69
C ILE A 46 6.92 -10.67 -2.90
N LEU A 47 7.11 -11.96 -2.63
CA LEU A 47 8.28 -12.49 -1.94
C LEU A 47 9.18 -13.20 -2.94
N ASP A 48 10.40 -12.69 -3.08
CA ASP A 48 11.54 -13.52 -3.49
C ASP A 48 12.26 -13.97 -2.21
N PRO A 49 12.29 -15.27 -1.89
CA PRO A 49 12.83 -15.77 -0.63
C PRO A 49 14.35 -15.56 -0.49
N THR A 50 15.04 -15.16 -1.55
CA THR A 50 16.48 -14.89 -1.58
C THR A 50 16.84 -13.41 -1.52
N LEU A 51 15.88 -12.51 -1.77
CA LEU A 51 16.15 -11.09 -1.95
C LEU A 51 15.35 -10.21 -0.97
N ALA A 52 14.03 -10.16 -1.14
CA ALA A 52 13.17 -9.20 -0.46
C ALA A 52 11.68 -9.57 -0.56
N LEU A 53 10.88 -8.90 0.27
CA LEU A 53 9.44 -8.78 0.09
C LEU A 53 9.10 -7.37 -0.37
N ILE A 54 8.32 -7.26 -1.45
CA ILE A 54 7.83 -6.00 -1.99
C ILE A 54 6.33 -5.92 -1.71
N GLY A 55 5.89 -4.86 -1.05
CA GLY A 55 4.48 -4.48 -0.98
C GLY A 55 4.16 -3.51 -2.11
N TRP A 56 3.17 -3.85 -2.93
CA TRP A 56 2.81 -3.12 -4.15
C TRP A 56 1.34 -2.74 -4.11
N VAL A 57 1.04 -1.46 -3.87
CA VAL A 57 -0.31 -0.92 -3.95
C VAL A 57 -0.61 -0.51 -5.39
N HIS A 58 -1.71 -1.04 -5.93
CA HIS A 58 -2.31 -0.59 -7.20
C HIS A 58 -3.00 0.76 -6.96
N TYR A 59 -2.21 1.83 -6.97
CA TYR A 59 -2.57 3.09 -6.33
C TYR A 59 -3.77 3.79 -6.96
N ALA A 60 -3.88 3.82 -8.29
CA ALA A 60 -5.03 4.40 -9.00
C ALA A 60 -5.28 3.63 -10.31
N PRO A 61 -6.34 3.92 -11.07
CA PRO A 61 -6.47 3.48 -12.46
C PRO A 61 -5.35 4.02 -13.37
N PRO A 62 -5.14 3.44 -14.57
CA PRO A 62 -4.21 3.96 -15.57
C PRO A 62 -4.42 5.46 -15.83
N LEU A 63 -3.32 6.21 -15.85
CA LEU A 63 -3.39 7.64 -16.16
C LEU A 63 -3.58 7.84 -17.67
N ALA A 64 -4.46 8.78 -18.02
CA ALA A 64 -4.51 9.36 -19.37
C ALA A 64 -3.35 10.38 -19.57
N ASP A 65 -3.34 11.09 -20.71
CA ASP A 65 -2.25 11.94 -21.23
C ASP A 65 -1.70 13.07 -20.31
N THR A 66 -2.19 13.23 -19.09
CA THR A 66 -1.69 14.20 -18.11
C THR A 66 -0.50 13.67 -17.29
N PHE A 67 0.54 13.19 -17.97
CA PHE A 67 1.71 12.59 -17.32
C PHE A 67 2.55 13.60 -16.55
N ARG A 68 2.84 14.78 -17.12
CA ARG A 68 3.79 15.74 -16.54
C ARG A 68 3.48 16.09 -15.07
N LYS A 69 2.27 16.58 -14.80
CA LYS A 69 1.86 16.98 -13.45
C LYS A 69 1.78 15.81 -12.48
N SER A 70 1.47 14.62 -12.99
CA SER A 70 1.38 13.40 -12.18
C SER A 70 2.78 12.91 -11.77
N TYR A 71 3.73 12.92 -12.71
CA TYR A 71 5.13 12.61 -12.44
C TYR A 71 5.79 13.61 -11.50
N GLU A 72 5.58 14.92 -11.70
CA GLU A 72 6.07 15.96 -10.77
C GLU A 72 5.59 15.69 -9.33
N ARG A 73 4.34 15.25 -9.19
CA ARG A 73 3.78 14.89 -7.88
C ARG A 73 4.41 13.63 -7.30
N PHE A 74 4.64 12.59 -8.10
CA PHE A 74 5.33 11.38 -7.63
C PHE A 74 6.75 11.67 -7.17
N LEU A 75 7.49 12.51 -7.89
CA LEU A 75 8.84 12.91 -7.49
C LEU A 75 8.83 13.65 -6.15
N ARG A 76 7.90 14.59 -5.97
CA ARG A 76 7.73 15.28 -4.68
C ARG A 76 7.37 14.30 -3.56
N TRP A 77 6.40 13.43 -3.78
CA TRP A 77 6.03 12.43 -2.77
C TRP A 77 7.15 11.44 -2.46
N ASN A 78 8.00 11.10 -3.43
CA ASN A 78 9.17 10.24 -3.20
C ASN A 78 10.24 10.90 -2.33
N ASP A 79 10.30 12.22 -2.31
CA ASP A 79 11.15 13.04 -1.43
C ASP A 79 10.53 13.17 -0.04
N GLU A 80 9.23 13.48 0.03
CA GLU A 80 8.49 13.66 1.29
C GLU A 80 8.23 12.34 2.05
N LEU A 81 8.11 11.20 1.35
CA LEU A 81 7.78 9.89 1.92
C LEU A 81 8.93 8.89 1.65
N PRO A 82 10.04 8.96 2.42
CA PRO A 82 11.30 8.32 2.06
C PRO A 82 11.24 6.79 1.98
N PHE A 83 10.36 6.16 2.79
CA PHE A 83 10.17 4.70 2.88
C PHE A 83 9.20 4.13 1.83
N ALA A 84 8.61 4.98 1.00
CA ALA A 84 7.72 4.59 -0.08
C ALA A 84 8.22 5.10 -1.43
N LYS A 85 7.86 4.42 -2.51
CA LYS A 85 8.17 4.85 -3.87
C LYS A 85 6.92 4.82 -4.75
N PHE A 86 6.67 5.94 -5.41
CA PHE A 86 5.68 6.11 -6.43
C PHE A 86 6.32 5.95 -7.81
N ALA A 87 5.67 5.18 -8.66
CA ALA A 87 6.08 4.96 -10.04
C ALA A 87 4.85 4.70 -10.94
N LEU A 88 5.09 4.44 -12.22
CA LEU A 88 4.09 3.88 -13.14
C LEU A 88 4.46 2.45 -13.49
N SER A 89 3.47 1.56 -13.52
CA SER A 89 3.58 0.26 -14.17
C SER A 89 3.60 0.41 -15.71
N GLU A 90 3.80 -0.72 -16.40
CA GLU A 90 3.78 -0.79 -17.86
C GLU A 90 2.44 -0.33 -18.47
N ASP A 91 1.30 -0.61 -17.83
CA ASP A 91 -0.03 -0.14 -18.23
C ASP A 91 -0.34 1.30 -17.76
N LEU A 92 0.68 2.07 -17.37
CA LEU A 92 0.58 3.47 -16.94
C LEU A 92 -0.26 3.66 -15.66
N ARG A 93 -0.38 2.61 -14.86
CA ARG A 93 -1.03 2.66 -13.56
C ARG A 93 -0.09 3.26 -12.53
N PRO A 94 -0.54 4.23 -11.72
CA PRO A 94 0.18 4.65 -10.54
C PRO A 94 0.35 3.49 -9.58
N ILE A 95 1.58 3.30 -9.13
CA ILE A 95 1.94 2.31 -8.13
C ILE A 95 2.57 3.01 -6.94
N LEU A 96 2.31 2.49 -5.75
CA LEU A 96 2.97 2.86 -4.51
C LEU A 96 3.61 1.58 -3.97
N SER A 97 4.92 1.56 -3.78
CA SER A 97 5.64 0.40 -3.28
C SER A 97 6.48 0.69 -2.04
N ALA A 98 6.71 -0.35 -1.26
CA ALA A 98 7.70 -0.41 -0.19
C ALA A 98 8.40 -1.77 -0.24
N GLU A 99 9.69 -1.79 0.12
CA GLU A 99 10.52 -2.99 0.08
C GLU A 99 11.04 -3.32 1.47
N LEU A 100 11.01 -4.60 1.81
CA LEU A 100 11.59 -5.18 3.01
C LEU A 100 12.68 -6.18 2.61
N SER A 101 13.92 -5.88 3.01
CA SER A 101 15.03 -6.83 2.87
C SER A 101 14.73 -8.12 3.64
N ILE A 102 15.09 -9.26 3.04
CA ILE A 102 14.85 -10.57 3.62
C ILE A 102 15.44 -10.75 5.02
N ASP A 103 16.56 -10.08 5.32
CA ASP A 103 17.27 -10.15 6.60
C ASP A 103 16.54 -9.43 7.75
N ARG A 104 15.59 -8.55 7.41
CA ARG A 104 14.79 -7.75 8.36
C ARG A 104 13.30 -8.08 8.31
N LEU A 105 12.93 -9.08 7.53
CA LEU A 105 11.54 -9.47 7.35
C LEU A 105 11.11 -10.34 8.53
N ASP A 106 10.11 -9.84 9.25
CA ASP A 106 9.39 -10.57 10.29
C ASP A 106 7.91 -10.12 10.27
N GLY A 107 7.09 -10.72 11.14
CA GLY A 107 5.66 -10.43 11.18
C GLY A 107 5.34 -8.98 11.55
N ASP A 108 6.18 -8.35 12.38
CA ASP A 108 5.97 -6.95 12.79
C ASP A 108 6.39 -5.99 11.68
N SER A 109 7.52 -6.23 11.01
CA SER A 109 7.97 -5.40 9.90
C SER A 109 7.05 -5.51 8.68
N LEU A 110 6.48 -6.69 8.42
CA LEU A 110 5.41 -6.88 7.43
C LEU A 110 4.16 -6.08 7.81
N GLY A 111 3.65 -6.28 9.02
CA GLY A 111 2.44 -5.62 9.50
C GLY A 111 2.56 -4.09 9.47
N LEU A 112 3.70 -3.56 9.95
CA LEU A 112 3.98 -2.12 9.92
C LEU A 112 4.09 -1.59 8.49
N THR A 113 4.68 -2.35 7.57
CA THR A 113 4.79 -1.94 6.16
C THR A 113 3.43 -1.85 5.49
N ILE A 114 2.56 -2.83 5.71
CA ILE A 114 1.17 -2.78 5.23
C ILE A 114 0.45 -1.56 5.83
N ALA A 115 0.56 -1.36 7.15
CA ALA A 115 -0.08 -0.23 7.83
C ALA A 115 0.40 1.13 7.30
N ARG A 116 1.70 1.27 7.01
CA ARG A 116 2.28 2.48 6.39
C ARG A 116 1.75 2.74 4.99
N LEU A 117 1.67 1.70 4.16
CA LEU A 117 1.13 1.84 2.80
C LEU A 117 -0.33 2.29 2.82
N LEU A 118 -1.15 1.74 3.73
CA LEU A 118 -2.54 2.18 3.94
C LEU A 118 -2.62 3.61 4.46
N ALA A 119 -1.78 3.98 5.43
CA ALA A 119 -1.74 5.34 5.98
C ALA A 119 -1.33 6.38 4.93
N ILE A 120 -0.37 6.07 4.06
CA ILE A 120 0.01 6.93 2.92
C ILE A 120 -1.18 7.10 1.97
N CYS A 121 -1.92 6.02 1.69
CA CYS A 121 -3.11 6.10 0.84
C CYS A 121 -4.20 7.02 1.43
N ASP A 122 -4.35 7.04 2.77
CA ASP A 122 -5.27 7.97 3.46
C ASP A 122 -4.76 9.40 3.48
N LEU A 123 -3.45 9.59 3.69
CA LEU A 123 -2.78 10.89 3.73
C LEU A 123 -2.94 11.62 2.39
N LEU A 124 -2.71 10.90 1.30
CA LEU A 124 -2.71 11.45 -0.05
C LEU A 124 -4.08 11.40 -0.74
N LEU A 125 -5.12 10.97 -0.02
CA LEU A 125 -6.46 10.75 -0.56
C LEU A 125 -7.01 11.98 -1.29
N ASP A 126 -6.98 13.14 -0.63
CA ASP A 126 -7.56 14.38 -1.17
C ASP A 126 -6.82 14.87 -2.41
N GLU A 127 -5.49 14.74 -2.44
CA GLU A 127 -4.69 15.08 -3.61
C GLU A 127 -4.93 14.12 -4.79
N SER A 128 -5.40 12.90 -4.49
CA SER A 128 -5.55 11.81 -5.44
C SER A 128 -6.98 11.62 -5.96
N ILE A 129 -7.97 12.38 -5.45
CA ILE A 129 -9.39 12.23 -5.82
C ILE A 129 -9.60 12.16 -7.33
N ARG A 130 -8.96 13.06 -8.09
CA ARG A 130 -9.14 13.14 -9.55
C ARG A 130 -8.62 11.92 -10.31
N TRP A 131 -7.66 11.20 -9.74
CA TRP A 131 -7.15 9.95 -10.32
C TRP A 131 -8.00 8.77 -9.90
N LEU A 132 -8.35 8.69 -8.61
CA LEU A 132 -9.09 7.58 -8.03
C LEU A 132 -10.54 7.52 -8.50
N TRP A 133 -11.19 8.68 -8.61
CA TRP A 133 -12.57 8.84 -9.03
C TRP A 133 -12.70 9.95 -10.07
N PRO A 134 -12.43 9.66 -11.35
CA PRO A 134 -12.53 10.64 -12.42
C PRO A 134 -13.89 11.36 -12.41
N GLY A 135 -13.85 12.70 -12.47
CA GLY A 135 -15.05 13.56 -12.42
C GLY A 135 -15.56 13.89 -11.01
N SER A 136 -15.05 13.24 -9.96
CA SER A 136 -15.45 13.52 -8.58
C SER A 136 -14.63 14.64 -7.94
N LYS A 137 -15.25 15.39 -7.02
CA LYS A 137 -14.60 16.43 -6.20
C LYS A 137 -14.31 16.00 -4.77
N LYS A 138 -14.85 14.86 -4.35
CA LYS A 138 -14.73 14.31 -3.00
C LYS A 138 -14.56 12.80 -3.09
N ALA A 139 -13.83 12.24 -2.13
CA ALA A 139 -13.78 10.79 -1.94
C ALA A 139 -15.17 10.28 -1.49
N PRO A 140 -15.57 9.07 -1.91
CA PRO A 140 -16.75 8.41 -1.36
C PRO A 140 -16.59 8.24 0.15
N THR A 141 -17.70 8.38 0.88
CA THR A 141 -17.71 8.08 2.32
C THR A 141 -17.82 6.57 2.49
N PRO A 142 -16.93 5.94 3.28
CA PRO A 142 -17.06 4.52 3.62
C PRO A 142 -18.42 4.20 4.25
N ASP A 143 -19.02 3.09 3.86
CA ASP A 143 -20.31 2.59 4.37
C ASP A 143 -20.16 1.62 5.55
N ARG A 144 -18.92 1.30 5.93
CA ARG A 144 -18.55 0.37 7.00
C ARG A 144 -17.25 0.83 7.67
N PRO A 145 -16.92 0.31 8.86
CA PRO A 145 -15.58 0.44 9.43
C PRO A 145 -14.51 -0.21 8.54
N SER A 146 -13.26 0.24 8.71
CA SER A 146 -12.09 -0.37 8.06
C SER A 146 -11.93 -1.83 8.49
N ARG A 147 -11.68 -2.75 7.54
CA ARG A 147 -11.33 -4.15 7.88
C ARG A 147 -9.99 -4.24 8.62
N GLN A 148 -9.14 -3.22 8.52
CA GLN A 148 -7.79 -3.17 9.08
C GLN A 148 -7.69 -2.22 10.28
N GLU A 149 -8.81 -1.89 10.93
CA GLU A 149 -8.83 -1.03 12.12
C GLU A 149 -7.86 -1.53 13.20
N ALA A 150 -7.89 -2.82 13.54
CA ALA A 150 -7.00 -3.41 14.53
C ALA A 150 -5.51 -3.35 14.14
N LEU A 151 -5.19 -3.54 12.85
CA LEU A 151 -3.83 -3.42 12.33
C LEU A 151 -3.33 -1.98 12.45
N LEU A 152 -4.15 -1.02 12.00
CA LEU A 152 -3.82 0.40 12.03
C LEU A 152 -3.70 0.93 13.47
N GLU A 153 -4.47 0.38 14.40
CA GLU A 153 -4.38 0.72 15.82
C GLU A 153 -3.11 0.13 16.46
N ARG A 154 -2.77 -1.13 16.15
CA ARG A 154 -1.54 -1.78 16.64
C ARG A 154 -0.27 -0.98 16.30
N TYR A 155 -0.23 -0.39 15.11
CA TYR A 155 0.93 0.38 14.63
C TYR A 155 0.75 1.90 14.72
N ALA A 156 -0.33 2.41 15.34
CA ALA A 156 -0.61 3.83 15.43
C ALA A 156 0.58 4.67 15.96
N PRO A 157 1.33 4.24 17.01
CA PRO A 157 2.50 5.00 17.48
C PRO A 157 3.54 5.25 16.39
N GLN A 158 3.84 4.24 15.57
CA GLN A 158 4.82 4.30 14.49
C GLN A 158 4.30 5.04 13.24
N LEU A 159 2.98 5.25 13.14
CA LEU A 159 2.35 6.00 12.05
C LEU A 159 2.22 7.50 12.35
N THR A 160 2.59 7.95 13.56
CA THR A 160 2.45 9.37 13.96
C THR A 160 3.19 10.33 13.02
N GLU A 161 4.33 9.92 12.46
CA GLU A 161 5.09 10.72 11.49
C GLU A 161 4.35 10.91 10.16
N LEU A 162 3.40 10.03 9.85
CA LEU A 162 2.54 10.08 8.66
C LEU A 162 1.19 10.76 8.94
N ALA A 163 0.90 11.08 10.20
CA ALA A 163 -0.29 11.84 10.52
C ALA A 163 -0.15 13.26 9.94
N PRO A 164 -1.23 13.84 9.37
CA PRO A 164 -1.21 15.24 8.99
C PRO A 164 -0.83 16.06 10.22
N GLN A 165 0.30 16.77 10.15
CA GLN A 165 0.65 17.76 11.17
C GLN A 165 -0.50 18.77 11.21
N ALA A 166 -1.16 18.90 12.36
CA ALA A 166 -2.16 19.95 12.53
C ALA A 166 -1.47 21.31 12.29
N PRO A 167 -2.14 22.24 11.57
CA PRO A 167 -1.57 23.55 11.27
C PRO A 167 -1.28 24.38 12.53
#